data_AF-A0A1G3Q383-F1
#
_entry.id   AF-A0A1G3Q383-F1
#
_cell.length_a   1.000
_cell.length_b   1.000
_cell.length_c   1.000
_cell.angle_alpha   90.00
_cell.angle_beta   90.00
_cell.angle_gamma   90.00
#
_symmetry.space_group_name_H-M   'P 1'
#
loop_
_entity.id
_entity.type
_entity.pdbx_description
1 polymer ?
#
loop_
_entity_poly.entity_id
_entity_poly.type
_entity_poly.pdbx_seq_one_letter_code
_entity_poly.pdbx_strand_id
1 'polypeptide(L)' 'MNEQIIDSVKRDVLRYYESIRKEMRVNSIFLFGSYAKGTPGKSIDIDVEVILDISDKHENF' A
#
# COMPACT_ATOMS: atom_id res chain seq x y z
N MET A 1 -19.68 -1.43 1.82
CA MET A 1 -18.54 -1.98 2.60
C MET A 1 -18.66 -1.45 4.03
N ASN A 2 -18.47 -2.29 5.05
CA ASN A 2 -18.59 -1.87 6.45
C ASN A 2 -17.46 -0.86 6.78
N GLU A 3 -17.79 0.26 7.42
CA GLU A 3 -16.83 1.31 7.80
C GLU A 3 -15.67 0.75 8.64
N GLN A 4 -15.94 -0.22 9.54
CA GLN A 4 -14.91 -0.86 10.35
C GLN A 4 -13.88 -1.62 9.52
N ILE A 5 -14.30 -2.20 8.39
CA ILE A 5 -13.42 -2.90 7.45
C ILE A 5 -12.52 -1.89 6.73
N ILE A 6 -13.09 -0.77 6.28
CA ILE A 6 -12.34 0.31 5.61
C ILE A 6 -11.25 0.85 6.54
N ASP A 7 -11.59 1.11 7.79
CA ASP A 7 -10.65 1.59 8.79
C ASP A 7 -9.55 0.58 9.07
N SER A 8 -9.87 -0.72 9.09
CA SER A 8 -8.87 -1.77 9.25
C SER A 8 -7.90 -1.83 8.07
N VAL A 9 -8.42 -1.84 6.84
CA VAL A 9 -7.60 -1.86 5.62
C VAL A 9 -6.69 -0.64 5.57
N LYS A 10 -7.22 0.55 5.89
CA LYS A 10 -6.42 1.77 5.96
C LYS A 10 -5.29 1.67 6.97
N ARG A 11 -5.54 1.11 8.16
CA ARG A 11 -4.48 0.87 9.17
C ARG A 11 -3.43 -0.11 8.67
N ASP A 12 -3.83 -1.15 7.94
CA ASP A 12 -2.90 -2.17 7.43
C ASP A 12 -2.00 -1.59 6.34
N VAL A 13 -2.58 -0.85 5.39
CA VAL A 13 -1.83 -0.14 4.35
C VAL A 13 -0.86 0.88 4.95
N LEU A 14 -1.28 1.63 5.97
CA LEU A 14 -0.40 2.57 6.68
C LEU A 14 0.74 1.85 7.41
N ARG A 15 0.47 0.73 8.09
CA ARG A 15 1.51 -0.08 8.74
C ARG A 15 2.52 -0.63 7.74
N TYR A 16 2.05 -1.07 6.58
CA TYR A 16 2.90 -1.52 5.49
C TYR A 16 3.79 -0.38 4.97
N TYR A 17 3.19 0.78 4.65
CA TYR A 17 3.91 1.99 4.24
C TYR A 17 5.01 2.38 5.24
N GLU A 18 4.68 2.45 6.53
CA GLU A 18 5.64 2.80 7.60
C GLU A 18 6.77 1.77 7.74
N SER A 19 6.55 0.53 7.32
CA SER A 19 7.60 -0.49 7.32
C SER A 19 8.54 -0.33 6.14
N ILE A 20 8.01 -0.17 4.92
CA ILE A 20 8.82 -0.12 3.70
C ILE A 20 9.56 1.22 3.52
N ARG A 21 9.01 2.32 4.03
CA ARG A 21 9.64 3.66 3.91
C ARG A 21 10.96 3.80 4.69
N LYS A 22 11.27 2.85 5.57
CA LYS A 22 12.54 2.79 6.31
C LYS A 22 13.72 2.37 5.42
N GLU A 23 13.42 1.63 4.35
CA GLU A 23 14.42 1.04 3.46
C GLU A 23 14.37 1.68 2.06
N MET A 24 13.20 2.17 1.65
CA MET A 24 12.95 2.73 0.34
C MET A 24 12.39 4.15 0.43
N ARG A 25 12.77 5.03 -0.50
CA ARG A 25 12.14 6.35 -0.65
C ARG A 25 10.79 6.18 -1.33
N VAL A 26 9.75 5.97 -0.53
CA VAL A 26 8.38 5.85 -1.05
C VAL A 26 7.84 7.25 -1.37
N ASN A 27 7.47 7.47 -2.64
CA ASN A 27 6.79 8.70 -3.08
C ASN A 27 5.29 8.64 -2.75
N SER A 28 4.65 7.52 -3.08
CA SER A 28 3.21 7.35 -2.87
C SER A 28 2.82 5.88 -2.78
N ILE A 29 1.71 5.60 -2.09
CA ILE A 29 1.07 4.29 -2.03
C ILE A 29 -0.41 4.43 -2.41
N PHE A 30 -0.89 3.54 -3.27
CA PHE A 30 -2.28 3.52 -3.74
C PHE A 30 -2.94 2.18 -3.39
N LEU A 31 -4.17 2.25 -2.91
CA LEU A 31 -5.01 1.07 -2.74
C LEU A 31 -5.56 0.65 -4.10
N PHE A 32 -5.44 -0.63 -4.42
CA PHE A 32 -5.91 -1.22 -5.67
C PHE A 32 -6.89 -2.38 -5.42
N GLY A 33 -7.26 -3.05 -6.51
CA GLY A 33 -8.03 -4.29 -6.43
C GLY A 33 -9.45 -4.13 -5.91
N SER A 34 -9.94 -5.19 -5.26
CA SER A 34 -11.34 -5.31 -4.85
C SER A 34 -11.75 -4.28 -3.79
N TYR A 35 -10.83 -3.90 -2.91
CA TYR A 35 -11.06 -2.86 -1.90
C TYR A 35 -11.18 -1.48 -2.52
N ALA A 36 -10.35 -1.13 -3.51
CA ALA A 36 -10.48 0.12 -4.25
C ALA A 36 -11.80 0.20 -5.04
N LYS A 37 -12.30 -0.93 -5.53
CA LYS A 37 -13.58 -1.02 -6.27
C LYS A 37 -14.81 -1.08 -5.37
N GLY A 38 -14.65 -1.17 -4.05
CA GLY A 38 -15.76 -1.27 -3.11
C GLY A 38 -16.50 -2.61 -3.14
N THR A 39 -15.94 -3.63 -3.79
CA THR A 39 -16.51 -4.98 -3.91
C THR A 39 -15.64 -6.08 -3.29
N PRO A 40 -15.13 -5.92 -2.04
CA PRO A 40 -14.37 -6.99 -1.40
C PRO A 40 -15.31 -8.12 -0.94
N GLY A 41 -15.00 -9.33 -1.37
CA GLY A 41 -15.53 -10.59 -0.85
C GLY A 41 -14.89 -11.03 0.48
N LYS A 42 -15.21 -12.24 0.93
CA LYS A 42 -14.95 -12.70 2.32
C LYS A 42 -13.50 -13.11 2.66
N SER A 43 -12.62 -13.29 1.68
CA SER A 43 -11.23 -13.74 1.89
C SER A 43 -10.33 -13.17 0.81
N ILE A 44 -10.01 -11.88 0.89
CA ILE A 44 -9.26 -11.22 -0.17
C ILE A 44 -8.08 -10.44 0.40
N ASP A 45 -6.95 -10.61 -0.27
CA ASP A 45 -5.72 -9.86 -0.09
C ASP A 45 -5.95 -8.35 -0.28
N ILE A 46 -5.04 -7.56 0.28
CA ILE A 46 -5.02 -6.10 0.09
C ILE A 46 -3.98 -5.80 -0.98
N ASP A 47 -4.45 -5.40 -2.17
CA ASP A 47 -3.59 -4.99 -3.27
C ASP A 47 -3.15 -3.53 -3.09
N VAL A 48 -1.84 -3.28 -3.12
CA VAL A 48 -1.27 -1.93 -3.10
C VAL A 48 -0.27 -1.73 -4.22
N GLU A 49 -0.27 -0.55 -4.83
CA GLU A 49 0.78 -0.09 -5.73
C GLU A 49 1.66 0.92 -4.99
N VAL A 50 2.98 0.72 -5.03
CA VAL A 50 3.96 1.58 -4.36
C VAL A 50 4.84 2.23 -5.41
N ILE A 51 4.82 3.56 -5.44
CA ILE A 51 5.70 4.35 -6.29
C ILE A 51 6.92 4.77 -5.48
N LEU A 52 8.09 4.39 -5.95
CA LEU A 52 9.36 4.77 -5.35
C LEU A 52 9.92 6.01 -6.05
N ASP A 53 10.48 6.91 -5.26
CA ASP A 53 11.37 7.94 -5.75
C ASP A 53 12.76 7.33 -5.94
N ILE A 54 13.04 6.93 -7.18
CA ILE A 54 14.30 6.29 -7.57
C ILE A 54 15.39 7.30 -7.97
N SER A 55 15.20 8.60 -7.68
CA SER A 55 16.21 9.61 -8.02
C SER A 55 17.55 9.28 -7.30
N ASP A 56 18.51 8.83 -8.11
CA ASP A 56 19.92 8.52 -7.87
C ASP A 56 20.28 7.60 -6.69
N LYS A 57 20.12 6.30 -6.91
CA LYS A 57 21.17 5.31 -6.56
C LYS A 57 21.81 4.76 -7.83
N HIS A 58 22.61 5.59 -8.51
CA HIS A 58 23.78 5.09 -9.22
C HIS A 58 24.86 4.79 -8.18
N GLU A 59 24.70 3.72 -7.39
CA GLU A 59 25.84 3.07 -6.76
C GLU A 59 26.10 1.77 -7.50
N ASN A 60 27.30 1.73 -8.08
CA ASN A 60 27.83 0.70 -8.95
C ASN A 60 27.58 -0.70 -8.39
N PHE A 61 26.85 -1.53 -9.15
CA PHE A 61 26.94 -2.98 -9.05
C PHE A 61 28.22 -3.46 -9.73
#